data_AF-A0A1I7UBM1-F1
#
_entry.id   AF-A0A1I7UBM1-F1
#
_cell.length_a   1.000
_cell.length_b   1.000
_cell.length_c   1.000
_cell.angle_alpha   90.00
_cell.angle_beta   90.00
_cell.angle_gamma   90.00
#
_symmetry.space_group_name_H-M   'P 1'
#
loop_
_entity.id
_entity.type
_entity.pdbx_description
1 polymer ?
#
loop_
_entity_poly.entity_id
_entity_poly.type
_entity_poly.pdbx_seq_one_letter_code
_entity_poly.pdbx_strand_id
1 'polypeptide(L)'
;MQSYEIQINILARILQSGNSEAITKAINKFAQLPIPKDSAHLIDQANLPYLVSYHASDNEAAKELIQNHRDTKSIDLAKETPFVLQNFYEGIMQDAEHGFIPNHLVHLLTIMISFADSGYVRTSLRLLNELEFKMEDLEGLMPKLEEFQSEFPEAQRLIQKIEWKKIVEQMRNVRVSEWDEDTDVSFETTLYSESDFDETLTDESGIDSDEYDEDFDHYFIAASCEVHVNVLAELLKTEDSDLIDVGLMMVSQVDVPLEILRKFEIEALINEHALHNKGASNLLKGLQQMDSEKQAMNNFNTFRQIKNYIQSSKTISEPMMELLVNYMENENKAYVEHIAEVLVTKKVRVNDEQVGIKEYMKGHPAIGICV
;
A
#
# COMPACT_ATOMS: atom_id res chain seq x y z
N MET A 1 9.14 23.11 7.50
CA MET A 1 8.97 22.00 6.54
C MET A 1 10.31 21.33 6.23
N GLN A 2 11.25 21.98 5.51
CA GLN A 2 12.54 21.37 5.13
C GLN A 2 13.34 20.75 6.29
N SER A 3 13.35 21.33 7.49
CA SER A 3 14.13 20.75 8.59
C SER A 3 13.61 19.39 9.10
N TYR A 4 12.32 19.09 9.01
CA TYR A 4 11.77 17.85 9.59
C TYR A 4 11.98 16.67 8.64
N GLU A 5 11.66 16.86 7.37
CA GLU A 5 11.92 15.92 6.27
C GLU A 5 13.40 15.50 6.20
N ILE A 6 14.32 16.46 6.36
CA ILE A 6 15.77 16.16 6.40
C ILE A 6 16.11 15.28 7.60
N GLN A 7 15.52 15.55 8.77
CA GLN A 7 15.81 14.79 9.98
C GLN A 7 15.21 13.39 9.92
N ILE A 8 14.05 13.22 9.28
CA ILE A 8 13.50 11.90 8.94
C ILE A 8 14.45 11.12 8.04
N ASN A 9 14.97 11.75 6.97
CA ASN A 9 15.89 11.07 6.06
C ASN A 9 17.23 10.72 6.74
N ILE A 10 17.72 11.58 7.64
CA ILE A 10 18.88 11.27 8.50
C ILE A 10 18.56 10.08 9.40
N LEU A 11 17.39 10.08 10.05
CA LEU A 11 16.96 8.99 10.93
C LEU A 11 16.86 7.67 10.17
N ALA A 12 16.27 7.66 8.97
CA ALA A 12 16.21 6.50 8.09
C ALA A 12 17.61 5.89 7.85
N ARG A 13 18.62 6.73 7.61
CA ARG A 13 20.01 6.29 7.44
C ARG A 13 20.65 5.75 8.70
N ILE A 14 20.33 6.34 9.85
CA ILE A 14 20.82 5.83 11.14
C ILE A 14 20.16 4.49 11.47
N LEU A 15 18.87 4.31 11.17
CA LEU A 15 18.20 3.02 11.33
C LEU A 15 18.88 1.92 10.51
N GLN A 16 19.27 2.21 9.27
CA GLN A 16 19.99 1.27 8.40
C GLN A 16 21.36 0.84 8.93
N SER A 17 21.98 1.58 9.87
CA SER A 17 23.27 1.17 10.45
C SER A 17 23.14 -0.01 11.42
N GLY A 18 21.94 -0.27 11.95
CA GLY A 18 21.70 -1.28 12.98
C GLY A 18 22.36 -0.99 14.34
N ASN A 19 23.02 0.17 14.51
CA ASN A 19 23.64 0.54 15.79
C ASN A 19 22.58 1.04 16.77
N SER A 20 22.18 0.17 17.71
CA SER A 20 21.14 0.45 18.71
C SER A 20 21.39 1.70 19.55
N GLU A 21 22.64 2.01 19.92
CA GLU A 21 22.95 3.23 20.68
C GLU A 21 22.78 4.48 19.83
N ALA A 22 23.28 4.46 18.59
CA ALA A 22 23.15 5.58 17.66
C ALA A 22 21.68 5.83 17.29
N ILE A 23 20.92 4.77 17.04
CA ILE A 23 19.47 4.80 16.78
C ILE A 23 18.76 5.46 17.95
N THR A 24 18.99 4.99 19.18
CA THR A 24 18.34 5.55 20.38
C THR A 24 18.65 7.04 20.55
N LYS A 25 19.92 7.44 20.37
CA LYS A 25 20.33 8.86 20.43
C LYS A 25 19.66 9.69 19.33
N ALA A 26 19.51 9.15 18.13
CA ALA A 26 18.90 9.84 17.00
C ALA A 26 17.40 10.04 17.21
N ILE A 27 16.68 8.99 17.64
CA ILE A 27 15.24 9.06 17.95
C ILE A 27 14.97 10.08 19.05
N ASN A 28 15.76 10.06 20.13
CA ASN A 28 15.60 11.02 21.22
C ASN A 28 15.80 12.48 20.78
N LYS A 29 16.65 12.74 19.78
CA LYS A 29 16.79 14.08 19.19
C LYS A 29 15.64 14.39 18.24
N PHE A 30 15.21 13.41 17.46
CA PHE A 30 14.10 13.55 16.52
C PHE A 30 12.79 13.89 17.25
N ALA A 31 12.54 13.27 18.40
CA ALA A 31 11.38 13.52 19.25
C ALA A 31 11.31 14.96 19.82
N GLN A 32 12.42 15.71 19.81
CA GLN A 32 12.45 17.11 20.26
C GLN A 32 12.02 18.10 19.17
N LEU A 33 11.86 17.63 17.92
CA LEU A 33 11.48 18.48 16.80
C LEU A 33 9.98 18.81 16.85
N PRO A 34 9.57 20.01 16.41
CA PRO A 34 8.17 20.32 16.23
C PRO A 34 7.56 19.40 15.16
N ILE A 35 6.54 18.64 15.55
CA ILE A 35 5.86 17.68 14.68
C ILE A 35 4.97 18.45 13.69
N PRO A 36 5.22 18.34 12.38
CA PRO A 36 4.37 18.97 11.37
C PRO A 36 3.09 18.16 11.16
N LYS A 37 2.07 18.80 10.55
CA LYS A 37 0.76 18.16 10.29
C LYS A 37 0.86 16.93 9.38
N ASP A 38 1.81 16.93 8.45
CA ASP A 38 2.07 15.89 7.46
C ASP A 38 3.12 14.87 7.92
N SER A 39 3.39 14.78 9.22
CA SER A 39 4.43 13.91 9.77
C SER A 39 4.24 12.42 9.43
N ALA A 40 3.02 11.91 9.48
CA ALA A 40 2.73 10.51 9.15
C ALA A 40 3.13 10.18 7.70
N HIS A 41 2.74 11.03 6.75
CA HIS A 41 3.10 10.88 5.36
C HIS A 41 4.62 10.94 5.15
N LEU A 42 5.34 11.83 5.84
CA LEU A 42 6.81 11.90 5.74
C LEU A 42 7.49 10.64 6.32
N ILE A 43 6.94 10.06 7.39
CA ILE A 43 7.43 8.81 7.98
C ILE A 43 7.22 7.63 7.01
N ASP A 44 6.04 7.54 6.37
CA ASP A 44 5.74 6.52 5.37
C ASP A 44 6.61 6.68 4.12
N GLN A 45 6.81 7.91 3.63
CA GLN A 45 7.69 8.19 2.49
C GLN A 45 9.15 7.80 2.74
N ALA A 46 9.63 7.91 3.98
CA ALA A 46 10.95 7.47 4.36
C ALA A 46 11.02 5.98 4.71
N ASN A 47 9.89 5.27 4.63
CA ASN A 47 9.75 3.85 4.87
C ASN A 47 10.25 3.43 6.27
N LEU A 48 10.08 4.30 7.27
CA LEU A 48 10.61 4.04 8.62
C LEU A 48 10.02 2.77 9.26
N PRO A 49 8.72 2.42 9.12
CA PRO A 49 8.19 1.18 9.68
C PRO A 49 8.97 -0.06 9.23
N TYR A 50 9.26 -0.16 7.93
CA TYR A 50 10.07 -1.25 7.40
C TYR A 50 11.50 -1.22 7.94
N LEU A 51 12.16 -0.06 7.89
CA LEU A 51 13.54 0.08 8.38
C LEU A 51 13.69 -0.31 9.85
N VAL A 52 12.70 0.02 10.68
CA VAL A 52 12.67 -0.41 12.07
C VAL A 52 12.47 -1.91 12.19
N SER A 53 11.48 -2.48 11.48
CA SER A 53 11.22 -3.92 11.52
C SER A 53 12.42 -4.76 11.06
N TYR A 54 13.22 -4.25 10.11
CA TYR A 54 14.32 -4.98 9.50
C TYR A 54 15.68 -4.76 10.20
N HIS A 55 15.99 -3.52 10.59
CA HIS A 55 17.31 -3.17 11.15
C HIS A 55 17.31 -2.89 12.66
N ALA A 56 16.14 -2.63 13.25
CA ALA A 56 16.05 -2.15 14.63
C ALA A 56 14.92 -2.86 15.42
N SER A 57 14.62 -4.12 15.06
CA SER A 57 13.53 -4.90 15.64
C SER A 57 13.65 -5.12 17.15
N ASP A 58 14.85 -5.01 17.72
CA ASP A 58 15.11 -5.15 19.15
C ASP A 58 15.34 -3.80 19.86
N ASN A 59 15.27 -2.67 19.15
CA ASN A 59 15.46 -1.36 19.74
C ASN A 59 14.13 -0.78 20.26
N GLU A 60 14.01 -0.66 21.59
CA GLU A 60 12.77 -0.19 22.23
C GLU A 60 12.36 1.23 21.83
N ALA A 61 13.31 2.16 21.65
CA ALA A 61 13.00 3.51 21.19
C ALA A 61 12.45 3.52 19.75
N ALA A 62 12.97 2.64 18.89
CA ALA A 62 12.50 2.47 17.52
C ALA A 62 11.09 1.86 17.48
N LYS A 63 10.83 0.85 18.30
CA LYS A 63 9.48 0.28 18.46
C LYS A 63 8.48 1.33 18.93
N GLU A 64 8.83 2.10 19.96
CA GLU A 64 7.96 3.14 20.50
C GLU A 64 7.65 4.22 19.45
N LEU A 65 8.66 4.64 18.67
CA LEU A 65 8.47 5.58 17.57
C LEU A 65 7.46 5.06 16.53
N ILE A 66 7.61 3.82 16.08
CA ILE A 66 6.72 3.24 15.06
C ILE A 66 5.33 2.93 15.64
N GLN A 67 5.24 2.55 16.91
CA GLN A 67 3.93 2.37 17.55
C GLN A 67 3.15 3.68 17.61
N ASN A 68 3.80 4.78 18.03
CA ASN A 68 3.17 6.10 18.06
C ASN A 68 2.72 6.57 16.66
N HIS A 69 3.52 6.25 15.63
CA HIS A 69 3.15 6.49 14.24
C HIS A 69 1.92 5.67 13.83
N ARG A 70 1.93 4.36 14.06
CA ARG A 70 0.81 3.45 13.76
C ARG A 70 -0.49 3.88 14.46
N ASP A 71 -0.40 4.29 15.73
CA ASP A 71 -1.55 4.79 16.49
C ASP A 71 -2.15 6.05 15.84
N THR A 72 -1.31 7.03 15.50
CA THR A 72 -1.76 8.26 14.84
C THR A 72 -2.36 7.98 13.46
N LYS A 73 -1.67 7.14 12.69
CA LYS A 73 -2.06 6.74 11.34
C LYS A 73 -3.37 5.96 11.31
N SER A 74 -3.61 5.10 12.30
CA SER A 74 -4.88 4.38 12.43
C SER A 74 -6.08 5.32 12.55
N ILE A 75 -5.91 6.44 13.26
CA ILE A 75 -6.94 7.48 13.41
C ILE A 75 -7.17 8.20 12.09
N ASP A 76 -6.12 8.50 11.33
CA ASP A 76 -6.23 9.19 10.05
C ASP A 76 -6.82 8.29 8.96
N LEU A 77 -6.38 7.02 8.87
CA LEU A 77 -7.00 6.02 8.01
C LEU A 77 -8.49 5.85 8.33
N ALA A 78 -8.88 5.78 9.60
CA ALA A 78 -10.29 5.67 9.98
C ALA A 78 -11.14 6.87 9.54
N LYS A 79 -10.56 8.08 9.42
CA LYS A 79 -11.27 9.26 8.89
C LYS A 79 -11.37 9.23 7.37
N GLU A 80 -10.38 8.64 6.68
CA GLU A 80 -10.31 8.54 5.23
C GLU A 80 -11.19 7.40 4.69
N THR A 81 -11.30 6.29 5.42
CA THR A 81 -12.03 5.07 5.04
C THR A 81 -13.42 5.34 4.45
N PRO A 82 -14.30 6.18 5.05
CA PRO A 82 -15.63 6.41 4.47
C PRO A 82 -15.59 7.02 3.07
N PHE A 83 -14.63 7.90 2.79
CA PHE A 83 -14.47 8.54 1.48
C PHE A 83 -13.90 7.55 0.46
N VAL A 84 -12.89 6.77 0.86
CA VAL A 84 -12.31 5.71 0.03
C VAL A 84 -13.38 4.70 -0.38
N LEU A 85 -14.16 4.20 0.58
CA LEU A 85 -15.21 3.22 0.30
C LEU A 85 -16.35 3.77 -0.55
N GLN A 86 -16.68 5.06 -0.41
CA GLN A 86 -17.70 5.70 -1.24
C GLN A 86 -17.22 5.81 -2.70
N ASN A 87 -16.01 6.33 -2.92
CA ASN A 87 -15.43 6.45 -4.27
C ASN A 87 -15.22 5.08 -4.92
N PHE A 88 -14.81 4.09 -4.13
CA PHE A 88 -14.72 2.70 -4.62
C PHE A 88 -16.09 2.17 -5.05
N TYR A 89 -17.12 2.34 -4.22
CA TYR A 89 -18.48 1.92 -4.55
C TYR A 89 -19.01 2.60 -5.82
N GLU A 90 -18.93 3.92 -5.91
CA GLU A 90 -19.41 4.70 -7.05
C GLU A 90 -18.68 4.32 -8.34
N GLY A 91 -17.36 4.19 -8.28
CA GLY A 91 -16.56 3.80 -9.43
C GLY A 91 -16.85 2.39 -9.92
N ILE A 92 -17.00 1.40 -9.03
CA ILE A 92 -17.40 0.04 -9.43
C ILE A 92 -18.80 0.04 -10.06
N MET A 93 -19.75 0.79 -9.49
CA MET A 93 -21.11 0.88 -10.07
C MET A 93 -21.13 1.50 -11.46
N GLN A 94 -20.22 2.44 -11.72
CA GLN A 94 -20.09 3.09 -13.02
C GLN A 94 -19.32 2.22 -14.04
N ASP A 95 -18.29 1.51 -13.60
CA ASP A 95 -17.43 0.67 -14.46
C ASP A 95 -18.05 -0.70 -14.77
N ALA A 96 -19.02 -1.17 -13.97
CA ALA A 96 -19.66 -2.45 -14.16
C ALA A 96 -20.45 -2.51 -15.49
N GLU A 97 -19.81 -3.05 -16.53
CA GLU A 97 -20.41 -3.27 -17.85
C GLU A 97 -21.66 -4.16 -17.71
N HIS A 98 -22.82 -3.63 -18.11
CA HIS A 98 -24.12 -4.30 -17.97
C HIS A 98 -24.47 -4.75 -16.54
N GLY A 99 -23.88 -4.12 -15.53
CA GLY A 99 -24.09 -4.46 -14.13
C GLY A 99 -23.41 -5.76 -13.69
N PHE A 100 -22.44 -6.27 -14.44
CA PHE A 100 -21.70 -7.48 -14.10
C PHE A 100 -20.32 -7.15 -13.50
N ILE A 101 -19.91 -7.86 -12.44
CA ILE A 101 -18.57 -7.73 -11.87
C ILE A 101 -17.68 -8.93 -12.17
N PRO A 102 -16.39 -8.71 -12.49
CA PRO A 102 -15.43 -9.78 -12.71
C PRO A 102 -15.13 -10.58 -11.43
N ASN A 103 -14.77 -11.86 -11.59
CA ASN A 103 -14.54 -12.78 -10.46
C ASN A 103 -13.51 -12.27 -9.44
N HIS A 104 -12.44 -11.60 -9.87
CA HIS A 104 -11.44 -11.07 -8.95
C HIS A 104 -12.03 -10.03 -7.97
N LEU A 105 -12.99 -9.22 -8.42
CA LEU A 105 -13.74 -8.31 -7.55
C LEU A 105 -14.70 -9.06 -6.64
N VAL A 106 -15.35 -10.14 -7.11
CA VAL A 106 -16.18 -10.99 -6.24
C VAL A 106 -15.35 -11.56 -5.09
N HIS A 107 -14.15 -12.07 -5.36
CA HIS A 107 -13.23 -12.56 -4.33
C HIS A 107 -12.82 -11.43 -3.36
N LEU A 108 -12.46 -10.26 -3.88
CA LEU A 108 -12.11 -9.09 -3.07
C LEU A 108 -13.23 -8.72 -2.08
N LEU A 109 -14.46 -8.59 -2.59
CA LEU A 109 -15.64 -8.25 -1.79
C LEU A 109 -15.96 -9.34 -0.76
N THR A 110 -15.75 -10.61 -1.11
CA THR A 110 -15.94 -11.75 -0.19
C THR A 110 -14.96 -11.68 0.98
N ILE A 111 -13.70 -11.31 0.73
CA ILE A 111 -12.69 -11.12 1.77
C ILE A 111 -13.05 -9.92 2.66
N MET A 112 -13.44 -8.79 2.05
CA MET A 112 -13.85 -7.58 2.78
C MET A 112 -15.04 -7.79 3.71
N ILE A 113 -15.94 -8.76 3.44
CA ILE A 113 -17.03 -9.14 4.37
C ILE A 113 -16.50 -9.70 5.69
N SER A 114 -15.28 -10.24 5.70
CA SER A 114 -14.66 -10.77 6.92
C SER A 114 -13.91 -9.71 7.73
N PHE A 115 -13.94 -8.45 7.32
CA PHE A 115 -13.20 -7.38 7.99
C PHE A 115 -13.88 -6.95 9.30
N ALA A 116 -13.06 -6.48 10.25
CA ALA A 116 -13.57 -5.88 11.49
C ALA A 116 -14.27 -4.53 11.25
N ASP A 117 -13.88 -3.80 10.22
CA ASP A 117 -14.48 -2.52 9.86
C ASP A 117 -15.82 -2.73 9.13
N SER A 118 -16.90 -2.34 9.80
CA SER A 118 -18.28 -2.47 9.28
C SER A 118 -18.54 -1.73 7.96
N GLY A 119 -17.73 -0.71 7.62
CA GLY A 119 -17.80 0.00 6.36
C GLY A 119 -17.44 -0.90 5.20
N TYR A 120 -16.32 -1.63 5.30
CA TYR A 120 -15.89 -2.60 4.29
C TYR A 120 -16.93 -3.70 4.09
N VAL A 121 -17.48 -4.22 5.20
CA VAL A 121 -18.54 -5.24 5.18
C VAL A 121 -19.77 -4.70 4.45
N ARG A 122 -20.27 -3.52 4.83
CA ARG A 122 -21.47 -2.92 4.24
C ARG A 122 -21.29 -2.62 2.75
N THR A 123 -20.17 -2.00 2.36
CA THR A 123 -19.87 -1.69 0.95
C THR A 123 -19.85 -2.96 0.11
N SER A 124 -19.23 -4.02 0.63
CA SER A 124 -19.15 -5.31 -0.07
C SER A 124 -20.51 -5.98 -0.25
N LEU A 125 -21.32 -6.01 0.82
CA LEU A 125 -22.68 -6.54 0.75
C LEU A 125 -23.56 -5.73 -0.21
N ARG A 126 -23.39 -4.41 -0.28
CA ARG A 126 -24.14 -3.57 -1.22
C ARG A 126 -23.77 -3.88 -2.67
N LEU A 127 -22.48 -3.91 -3.00
CA LEU A 127 -22.02 -4.22 -4.36
C LEU A 127 -22.48 -5.62 -4.81
N LEU A 128 -22.35 -6.64 -3.95
CA LEU A 128 -22.83 -7.99 -4.25
C LEU A 128 -24.36 -8.05 -4.40
N ASN A 129 -25.12 -7.21 -3.70
CA ASN A 129 -26.57 -7.15 -3.91
C ASN A 129 -26.94 -6.50 -5.24
N GLU A 130 -26.26 -5.44 -5.61
CA GLU A 130 -26.63 -4.59 -6.76
C GLU A 130 -26.07 -5.11 -8.09
N LEU A 131 -24.96 -5.85 -8.07
CA LEU A 131 -24.26 -6.29 -9.28
C LEU A 131 -24.37 -7.82 -9.49
N GLU A 132 -24.32 -8.23 -10.74
CA GLU A 132 -24.36 -9.62 -11.17
C GLU A 132 -22.96 -10.27 -11.17
N PHE A 133 -22.91 -11.55 -10.83
CA PHE A 133 -21.67 -12.34 -10.73
C PHE A 133 -21.95 -13.84 -10.92
N LYS A 134 -20.88 -14.62 -11.13
CA LYS A 134 -20.91 -16.09 -11.15
C LYS A 134 -20.99 -16.67 -9.73
N MET A 135 -21.77 -17.73 -9.55
CA MET A 135 -22.10 -18.32 -8.24
C MET A 135 -20.99 -19.17 -7.61
N GLU A 136 -19.98 -19.54 -8.40
CA GLU A 136 -18.97 -20.55 -8.07
C GLU A 136 -18.17 -20.22 -6.78
N ASP A 137 -18.20 -18.97 -6.31
CA ASP A 137 -17.37 -18.48 -5.19
C ASP A 137 -18.15 -18.13 -3.91
N LEU A 138 -19.49 -18.22 -3.88
CA LEU A 138 -20.30 -17.71 -2.75
C LEU A 138 -20.80 -18.78 -1.76
N GLU A 139 -20.59 -20.06 -2.04
CA GLU A 139 -21.08 -21.11 -1.13
C GLU A 139 -20.38 -21.07 0.22
N GLY A 140 -19.09 -20.74 0.24
CA GLY A 140 -18.31 -20.58 1.47
C GLY A 140 -18.72 -19.35 2.30
N LEU A 141 -19.44 -18.40 1.70
CA LEU A 141 -19.85 -17.15 2.35
C LEU A 141 -21.15 -17.29 3.15
N MET A 142 -21.98 -18.30 2.84
CA MET A 142 -23.31 -18.48 3.44
C MET A 142 -23.31 -18.50 4.98
N PRO A 143 -22.45 -19.29 5.67
CA PRO A 143 -22.41 -19.29 7.13
C PRO A 143 -22.15 -17.90 7.71
N LYS A 144 -21.28 -17.12 7.05
CA LYS A 144 -20.94 -15.76 7.48
C LYS A 144 -22.09 -14.77 7.28
N LEU A 145 -22.83 -14.90 6.17
CA LEU A 145 -24.01 -14.07 5.93
C LEU A 145 -25.12 -14.34 6.95
N GLU A 146 -25.30 -15.60 7.35
CA GLU A 146 -26.26 -15.98 8.38
C GLU A 146 -25.91 -15.40 9.76
N GLU A 147 -24.63 -15.29 10.09
CA GLU A 147 -24.16 -14.57 11.28
C GLU A 147 -24.49 -13.07 11.21
N PHE A 148 -24.34 -12.46 10.03
CA PHE A 148 -24.50 -11.01 9.85
C PHE A 148 -25.93 -10.52 9.60
N GLN A 149 -26.88 -11.42 9.34
CA GLN A 149 -28.25 -11.04 8.96
C GLN A 149 -28.98 -10.15 9.99
N SER A 150 -28.60 -10.22 11.27
CA SER A 150 -29.18 -9.36 12.32
C SER A 150 -28.59 -7.95 12.36
N GLU A 151 -27.37 -7.77 11.86
CA GLU A 151 -26.62 -6.51 11.93
C GLU A 151 -26.68 -5.74 10.60
N PHE A 152 -26.75 -6.46 9.48
CA PHE A 152 -26.75 -5.90 8.14
C PHE A 152 -27.97 -6.39 7.33
N PRO A 153 -28.96 -5.53 7.06
CA PRO A 153 -30.09 -5.87 6.19
C PRO A 153 -29.65 -6.34 4.79
N GLU A 154 -28.50 -5.85 4.31
CA GLU A 154 -27.88 -6.23 3.05
C GLU A 154 -27.46 -7.70 3.04
N ALA A 155 -27.06 -8.27 4.19
CA ALA A 155 -26.70 -9.69 4.27
C ALA A 155 -27.93 -10.59 4.02
N GLN A 156 -29.09 -10.22 4.59
CA GLN A 156 -30.34 -10.96 4.36
C GLN A 156 -30.76 -10.92 2.88
N ARG A 157 -30.63 -9.77 2.22
CA ARG A 157 -30.93 -9.63 0.79
C ARG A 157 -30.00 -10.48 -0.07
N LEU A 158 -28.71 -10.54 0.30
CA LEU A 158 -27.72 -11.31 -0.44
C LEU A 158 -27.97 -12.81 -0.30
N ILE A 159 -28.35 -13.29 0.89
CA ILE A 159 -28.81 -14.67 1.10
C ILE A 159 -29.94 -15.02 0.13
N GLN A 160 -30.99 -14.19 0.08
CA GLN A 160 -32.13 -14.40 -0.82
C GLN A 160 -31.72 -14.41 -2.30
N LYS A 161 -30.81 -13.52 -2.69
CA LYS A 161 -30.26 -13.46 -4.06
C LYS A 161 -29.50 -14.74 -4.41
N ILE A 162 -28.66 -15.24 -3.50
CA ILE A 162 -27.89 -16.49 -3.66
C ILE A 162 -28.85 -17.69 -3.78
N GLU A 163 -29.81 -17.81 -2.87
CA GLU A 163 -30.80 -18.88 -2.88
C GLU A 163 -31.63 -18.89 -4.18
N TRP A 164 -32.10 -17.72 -4.62
CA TRP A 164 -32.83 -17.58 -5.87
C TRP A 164 -32.00 -18.02 -7.08
N LYS A 165 -30.74 -17.59 -7.18
CA LYS A 165 -29.83 -18.01 -8.25
C LYS A 165 -29.62 -19.53 -8.26
N LYS A 166 -29.45 -20.16 -7.11
CA LYS A 166 -29.32 -21.62 -6.99
C LYS A 166 -30.56 -22.34 -7.53
N ILE A 167 -31.76 -21.86 -7.20
CA ILE A 167 -33.02 -22.45 -7.69
C ILE A 167 -33.12 -22.32 -9.22
N VAL A 168 -32.82 -21.14 -9.78
CA VAL A 168 -32.86 -20.89 -11.22
C VAL A 168 -31.86 -21.79 -11.97
N GLU A 169 -30.66 -21.96 -11.43
CA GLU A 169 -29.64 -22.84 -12.02
C GLU A 169 -30.05 -24.32 -11.98
N GLN A 170 -30.62 -24.79 -10.87
CA GLN A 170 -31.19 -26.14 -10.78
C GLN A 170 -32.31 -26.36 -11.81
N MET A 171 -33.23 -25.40 -11.97
CA MET A 171 -34.28 -25.47 -12.99
C MET A 171 -33.73 -25.50 -14.42
N ARG A 172 -32.67 -24.74 -14.69
CA ARG A 172 -31.99 -24.76 -16.00
C ARG A 172 -31.32 -26.10 -16.27
N ASN A 173 -30.65 -26.69 -15.28
CA ASN A 173 -29.97 -27.97 -15.42
C ASN A 173 -30.97 -29.14 -15.60
N VAL A 174 -32.13 -29.10 -14.93
CA VAL A 174 -33.22 -30.09 -15.14
C VAL A 174 -33.79 -29.98 -16.55
N ARG A 175 -33.97 -28.77 -17.09
CA ARG A 175 -34.43 -28.59 -18.48
C ARG A 175 -33.41 -29.05 -19.51
N VAL A 176 -32.11 -28.89 -19.28
CA VAL A 176 -31.08 -29.38 -20.22
C VAL A 176 -30.96 -30.91 -20.18
N SER A 177 -31.21 -31.55 -19.03
CA SER A 177 -31.20 -33.02 -18.93
C SER A 177 -32.43 -33.72 -19.54
N GLU A 178 -33.53 -32.99 -19.74
CA GLU A 178 -34.76 -33.52 -20.34
C GLU A 178 -34.83 -33.35 -21.87
N TRP A 179 -33.81 -32.73 -22.49
CA TRP A 179 -33.81 -32.39 -23.93
C TRP A 179 -32.74 -33.14 -24.74
N ASP A 180 -32.24 -34.26 -24.20
CA ASP A 180 -31.41 -35.24 -24.93
C ASP A 180 -32.24 -36.37 -25.57
N GLU A 181 -33.56 -36.18 -25.69
CA GLU A 181 -34.43 -36.98 -26.56
C GLU A 181 -35.30 -36.07 -27.43
N ASP A 182 -34.83 -35.83 -28.66
CA ASP A 182 -35.59 -35.52 -29.87
C ASP A 182 -37.01 -34.97 -29.67
N THR A 183 -37.17 -33.65 -29.50
CA THR A 183 -38.42 -33.01 -29.96
C THR A 183 -38.19 -31.56 -30.37
N ASP A 184 -38.22 -31.35 -31.69
CA ASP A 184 -38.30 -30.06 -32.36
C ASP A 184 -39.67 -29.42 -32.03
N VAL A 185 -39.73 -28.55 -31.02
CA VAL A 185 -40.94 -27.78 -30.69
C VAL A 185 -40.57 -26.30 -30.56
N SER A 186 -40.98 -25.53 -31.57
CA SER A 186 -40.89 -24.08 -31.59
C SER A 186 -41.67 -23.49 -30.41
N PHE A 187 -40.98 -22.85 -29.47
CA PHE A 187 -41.63 -22.05 -28.43
C PHE A 187 -41.75 -20.61 -28.94
N GLU A 188 -42.93 -20.28 -29.49
CA GLU A 188 -43.35 -18.90 -29.72
C GLU A 188 -43.46 -18.17 -28.38
N THR A 189 -42.52 -17.27 -28.11
CA THR A 189 -42.63 -16.29 -27.04
C THR A 189 -43.65 -15.23 -27.46
N THR A 190 -44.92 -15.43 -27.09
CA THR A 190 -45.94 -14.38 -27.13
C THR A 190 -45.63 -13.35 -26.04
N LEU A 191 -44.79 -12.38 -26.41
CA LEU A 191 -44.67 -11.09 -25.72
C LEU A 191 -45.86 -10.21 -26.13
N TYR A 192 -46.50 -9.64 -25.12
CA TYR A 192 -47.66 -8.77 -25.21
C TYR A 192 -47.45 -7.60 -26.20
N SER A 193 -48.41 -7.42 -27.10
CA SER A 193 -48.51 -6.26 -28.02
C SER A 193 -49.16 -5.07 -27.30
N GLU A 194 -48.43 -3.96 -27.32
CA GLU A 194 -48.82 -2.59 -27.66
C GLU A 194 -50.04 -1.90 -27.00
N SER A 195 -49.75 -0.74 -26.42
CA SER A 195 -50.55 0.47 -26.59
C SER A 195 -49.63 1.69 -26.75
N ASP A 196 -49.18 1.92 -27.98
CA ASP A 196 -49.37 3.13 -28.80
C ASP A 196 -49.43 4.55 -28.18
N PHE A 197 -48.62 5.41 -28.81
CA PHE A 197 -48.64 6.89 -28.94
C PHE A 197 -48.07 7.73 -27.78
N ASP A 198 -47.11 8.64 -27.99
CA ASP A 198 -47.02 9.59 -29.10
C ASP A 198 -45.58 9.91 -29.53
N GLU A 199 -45.40 9.99 -30.85
CA GLU A 199 -44.18 10.34 -31.57
C GLU A 199 -44.36 11.79 -32.05
N THR A 200 -43.50 12.71 -31.59
CA THR A 200 -42.92 13.82 -32.38
C THR A 200 -42.30 14.86 -31.45
N LEU A 201 -40.98 14.99 -31.50
CA LEU A 201 -40.30 16.12 -32.13
C LEU A 201 -38.80 15.99 -31.85
N THR A 202 -38.09 15.65 -32.92
CA THR A 202 -36.68 15.99 -33.13
C THR A 202 -36.39 17.42 -32.69
N ASP A 203 -35.44 17.60 -31.79
CA ASP A 203 -34.56 18.75 -31.87
C ASP A 203 -33.13 18.31 -31.62
N GLU A 204 -32.28 18.72 -32.54
CA GLU A 204 -30.85 18.49 -32.58
C GLU A 204 -30.22 19.20 -31.38
N SER A 205 -29.72 18.45 -30.40
CA SER A 205 -28.56 18.89 -29.64
C SER A 205 -27.53 17.78 -29.67
N GLY A 206 -26.55 17.96 -30.57
CA GLY A 206 -25.22 17.41 -30.36
C GLY A 206 -24.73 17.93 -29.02
N ILE A 207 -24.96 17.12 -27.99
CA ILE A 207 -24.18 17.21 -26.76
C ILE A 207 -23.00 16.31 -27.07
N ASP A 208 -21.89 16.95 -27.41
CA ASP A 208 -20.58 16.34 -27.43
C ASP A 208 -20.41 15.55 -26.12
N SER A 209 -20.54 14.22 -26.26
CA SER A 209 -19.69 13.25 -25.58
C SER A 209 -18.29 13.83 -25.53
N ASP A 210 -17.65 13.79 -24.35
CA ASP A 210 -16.19 13.81 -24.11
C ASP A 210 -15.76 14.67 -22.90
N GLU A 211 -16.66 15.04 -22.00
CA GLU A 211 -16.29 15.48 -20.63
C GLU A 211 -16.59 14.35 -19.64
N TYR A 212 -15.90 13.22 -19.81
CA TYR A 212 -15.72 12.29 -18.68
C TYR A 212 -14.92 13.08 -17.64
N ASP A 213 -15.49 13.29 -16.45
CA ASP A 213 -14.84 14.00 -15.34
C ASP A 213 -13.51 13.31 -15.02
N GLU A 214 -12.39 13.85 -15.51
CA GLU A 214 -11.02 13.34 -15.25
C GLU A 214 -10.76 13.20 -13.74
N ASP A 215 -11.43 14.02 -12.92
CA ASP A 215 -11.40 13.98 -11.47
C ASP A 215 -12.04 12.69 -10.92
N PHE A 216 -13.14 12.20 -11.51
CA PHE A 216 -13.82 10.99 -11.06
C PHE A 216 -12.94 9.75 -11.23
N ASP A 217 -12.34 9.59 -12.41
CA ASP A 217 -11.43 8.47 -12.70
C ASP A 217 -10.23 8.47 -11.75
N HIS A 218 -9.69 9.65 -11.45
CA HIS A 218 -8.58 9.78 -10.50
C HIS A 218 -8.99 9.33 -9.08
N TYR A 219 -10.17 9.74 -8.59
CA TYR A 219 -10.64 9.34 -7.26
C TYR A 219 -10.98 7.85 -7.17
N PHE A 220 -11.59 7.29 -8.21
CA PHE A 220 -11.89 5.86 -8.27
C PHE A 220 -10.61 5.02 -8.31
N ILE A 221 -9.64 5.34 -9.17
CA ILE A 221 -8.37 4.61 -9.28
C ILE A 221 -7.64 4.61 -7.94
N ALA A 222 -7.54 5.78 -7.29
CA ALA A 222 -6.92 5.89 -5.97
C ALA A 222 -7.64 5.02 -4.93
N ALA A 223 -8.98 5.11 -4.87
CA ALA A 223 -9.79 4.33 -3.94
C ALA A 223 -9.68 2.82 -4.18
N SER A 224 -9.69 2.40 -5.45
CA SER A 224 -9.50 1.01 -5.85
C SER A 224 -8.15 0.47 -5.38
N CYS A 225 -7.07 1.21 -5.62
CA CYS A 225 -5.74 0.83 -5.14
C CYS A 225 -5.71 0.71 -3.62
N GLU A 226 -6.27 1.67 -2.89
CA GLU A 226 -6.30 1.64 -1.42
C GLU A 226 -7.07 0.43 -0.88
N VAL A 227 -8.24 0.10 -1.47
CA VAL A 227 -9.01 -1.08 -1.06
C VAL A 227 -8.22 -2.37 -1.29
N HIS A 228 -7.63 -2.54 -2.48
CA HIS A 228 -6.83 -3.73 -2.80
C HIS A 228 -5.62 -3.88 -1.88
N VAL A 229 -4.91 -2.79 -1.62
CA VAL A 229 -3.73 -2.80 -0.74
C VAL A 229 -4.11 -3.03 0.71
N ASN A 230 -5.21 -2.45 1.18
CA ASN A 230 -5.71 -2.73 2.53
C ASN A 230 -6.11 -4.20 2.67
N VAL A 231 -6.69 -4.79 1.62
CA VAL A 231 -6.95 -6.24 1.60
C VAL A 231 -5.68 -7.06 1.69
N LEU A 232 -4.66 -6.74 0.89
CA LEU A 232 -3.36 -7.39 1.03
C LEU A 232 -2.78 -7.22 2.45
N ALA A 233 -2.88 -6.03 3.05
CA ALA A 233 -2.37 -5.77 4.39
C ALA A 233 -3.04 -6.65 5.46
N GLU A 234 -4.36 -6.86 5.39
CA GLU A 234 -5.06 -7.77 6.29
C GLU A 234 -4.69 -9.23 6.05
N LEU A 235 -4.55 -9.66 4.79
CA LEU A 235 -4.17 -11.03 4.46
C LEU A 235 -2.73 -11.36 4.89
N LEU A 236 -1.80 -10.41 4.79
CA LEU A 236 -0.43 -10.56 5.28
C LEU A 236 -0.39 -10.90 6.78
N LYS A 237 -1.27 -10.31 7.59
CA LYS A 237 -1.35 -10.54 9.04
C LYS A 237 -1.90 -11.93 9.40
N THR A 238 -2.49 -12.66 8.46
CA THR A 238 -3.02 -14.00 8.71
C THR A 238 -1.93 -15.07 8.80
N GLU A 239 -0.74 -14.79 8.25
CA GLU A 239 0.37 -15.74 8.09
C GLU A 239 0.02 -17.00 7.25
N ASP A 240 -1.17 -17.03 6.64
CA ASP A 240 -1.60 -18.10 5.75
C ASP A 240 -1.09 -17.84 4.33
N SER A 241 -0.20 -18.72 3.85
CA SER A 241 0.45 -18.58 2.55
C SER A 241 -0.53 -18.55 1.39
N ASP A 242 -1.63 -19.32 1.45
CA ASP A 242 -2.59 -19.40 0.35
C ASP A 242 -3.40 -18.10 0.28
N LEU A 243 -3.82 -17.57 1.43
CA LEU A 243 -4.52 -16.29 1.52
C LEU A 243 -3.62 -15.11 1.11
N ILE A 244 -2.34 -15.14 1.48
CA ILE A 244 -1.36 -14.13 1.04
C ILE A 244 -1.21 -14.15 -0.48
N ASP A 245 -1.10 -15.33 -1.10
CA ASP A 245 -0.98 -15.46 -2.56
C ASP A 245 -2.24 -14.93 -3.28
N VAL A 246 -3.43 -15.15 -2.72
CA VAL A 246 -4.68 -14.54 -3.21
C VAL A 246 -4.62 -13.02 -3.14
N GLY A 247 -4.18 -12.45 -2.02
CA GLY A 247 -4.03 -11.00 -1.86
C GLY A 247 -3.04 -10.39 -2.86
N LEU A 248 -1.91 -11.06 -3.10
CA LEU A 248 -0.91 -10.63 -4.08
C LEU A 248 -1.46 -10.69 -5.50
N MET A 249 -2.23 -11.74 -5.83
CA MET A 249 -2.91 -11.85 -7.11
C MET A 249 -3.90 -10.69 -7.33
N MET A 250 -4.68 -10.32 -6.31
CA MET A 250 -5.62 -9.19 -6.38
C MET A 250 -4.90 -7.86 -6.62
N VAL A 251 -3.86 -7.58 -5.84
CA VAL A 251 -3.07 -6.34 -6.00
C VAL A 251 -2.40 -6.27 -7.37
N SER A 252 -2.04 -7.40 -7.99
CA SER A 252 -1.49 -7.41 -9.36
C SER A 252 -2.48 -7.01 -10.45
N GLN A 253 -3.79 -6.93 -10.15
CA GLN A 253 -4.82 -6.49 -11.10
C GLN A 253 -4.93 -4.97 -11.20
N VAL A 254 -4.30 -4.22 -10.28
CA VAL A 254 -4.34 -2.76 -10.21
C VAL A 254 -2.92 -2.20 -10.24
N ASP A 255 -2.74 -1.06 -10.92
CA ASP A 255 -1.45 -0.36 -10.92
C ASP A 255 -1.29 0.45 -9.64
N VAL A 256 -0.65 -0.15 -8.63
CA VAL A 256 -0.54 0.43 -7.30
C VAL A 256 0.71 1.32 -7.17
N PRO A 257 0.54 2.63 -6.88
CA PRO A 257 1.65 3.50 -6.54
C PRO A 257 2.37 3.06 -5.26
N LEU A 258 3.70 3.17 -5.25
CA LEU A 258 4.55 2.88 -4.09
C LEU A 258 4.09 3.62 -2.81
N GLU A 259 3.57 4.83 -2.98
CA GLU A 259 3.07 5.68 -1.91
C GLU A 259 1.91 5.01 -1.16
N ILE A 260 1.04 4.27 -1.86
CA ILE A 260 -0.06 3.51 -1.25
C ILE A 260 0.48 2.27 -0.52
N LEU A 261 1.43 1.56 -1.12
CA LEU A 261 2.05 0.40 -0.47
C LEU A 261 2.75 0.79 0.85
N ARG A 262 3.39 1.96 0.88
CA ARG A 262 3.99 2.53 2.10
C ARG A 262 2.94 3.04 3.09
N LYS A 263 1.85 3.65 2.61
CA LYS A 263 0.69 4.02 3.43
C LYS A 263 0.11 2.80 4.17
N PHE A 264 0.19 1.59 3.63
CA PHE A 264 -0.26 0.38 4.34
C PHE A 264 0.89 -0.46 4.92
N GLU A 265 2.11 0.07 4.94
CA GLU A 265 3.30 -0.55 5.54
C GLU A 265 3.59 -1.96 4.99
N ILE A 266 3.32 -2.20 3.71
CA ILE A 266 3.38 -3.54 3.10
C ILE A 266 4.76 -4.19 3.27
N GLU A 267 5.85 -3.45 3.13
CA GLU A 267 7.21 -4.00 3.34
C GLU A 267 7.45 -4.44 4.79
N ALA A 268 6.95 -3.66 5.77
CA ALA A 268 7.05 -4.02 7.18
C ALA A 268 6.19 -5.26 7.47
N LEU A 269 4.95 -5.31 6.97
CA LEU A 269 4.07 -6.46 7.14
C LEU A 269 4.64 -7.74 6.51
N ILE A 270 5.25 -7.65 5.34
CA ILE A 270 5.92 -8.80 4.73
C ILE A 270 7.09 -9.26 5.60
N ASN A 271 7.89 -8.32 6.10
CA ASN A 271 9.03 -8.63 6.96
C ASN A 271 8.60 -9.25 8.31
N GLU A 272 7.47 -8.82 8.86
CA GLU A 272 6.95 -9.30 10.14
C GLU A 272 6.23 -10.65 10.03
N HIS A 273 5.46 -10.88 8.95
CA HIS A 273 4.51 -12.01 8.88
C HIS A 273 4.69 -12.95 7.68
N ALA A 274 5.30 -12.50 6.59
CA ALA A 274 5.24 -13.21 5.30
C ALA A 274 6.60 -13.47 4.64
N LEU A 275 7.71 -13.37 5.39
CA LEU A 275 9.07 -13.59 4.87
C LEU A 275 9.26 -14.97 4.21
N HIS A 276 8.50 -15.97 4.63
CA HIS A 276 8.58 -17.33 4.08
C HIS A 276 7.69 -17.54 2.85
N ASN A 277 6.72 -16.65 2.61
CA ASN A 277 5.92 -16.70 1.39
C ASN A 277 6.76 -16.17 0.21
N LYS A 278 6.83 -16.96 -0.87
CA LYS A 278 7.65 -16.66 -2.04
C LYS A 278 7.14 -15.44 -2.81
N GLY A 279 5.83 -15.29 -2.94
CA GLY A 279 5.20 -14.14 -3.60
C GLY A 279 5.51 -12.84 -2.86
N ALA A 280 5.29 -12.83 -1.54
CA ALA A 280 5.57 -11.70 -0.66
C ALA A 280 7.06 -11.34 -0.68
N SER A 281 7.95 -12.33 -0.61
CA SER A 281 9.39 -12.11 -0.74
C SER A 281 9.80 -11.50 -2.09
N ASN A 282 9.13 -11.86 -3.18
CA ASN A 282 9.39 -11.27 -4.49
C ASN A 282 8.87 -9.83 -4.57
N LEU A 283 7.69 -9.57 -4.01
CA LEU A 283 7.15 -8.21 -3.89
C LEU A 283 8.11 -7.31 -3.10
N LEU A 284 8.58 -7.76 -1.93
CA LEU A 284 9.54 -7.02 -1.10
C LEU A 284 10.82 -6.67 -1.89
N LYS A 285 11.39 -7.63 -2.63
CA LYS A 285 12.57 -7.36 -3.49
C LYS A 285 12.27 -6.33 -4.58
N GLY A 286 11.09 -6.40 -5.20
CA GLY A 286 10.65 -5.41 -6.19
C GLY A 286 10.56 -4.02 -5.59
N LEU A 287 9.99 -3.90 -4.38
CA LEU A 287 9.86 -2.61 -3.68
C LEU A 287 11.23 -2.04 -3.28
N GLN A 288 12.14 -2.86 -2.77
CA GLN A 288 13.51 -2.46 -2.48
C GLN A 288 14.25 -1.95 -3.74
N GLN A 289 14.00 -2.55 -4.91
CA GLN A 289 14.55 -2.07 -6.17
C GLN A 289 13.98 -0.71 -6.55
N MET A 290 12.65 -0.54 -6.52
CA MET A 290 12.00 0.74 -6.81
C MET A 290 12.48 1.85 -5.86
N ASP A 291 12.70 1.50 -4.58
CA ASP A 291 13.26 2.40 -3.58
C ASP A 291 14.69 2.82 -3.92
N SER A 292 15.53 1.88 -4.35
CA SER A 292 16.91 2.21 -4.75
C SER A 292 16.95 3.19 -5.94
N GLU A 293 16.02 3.05 -6.88
CA GLU A 293 15.89 3.90 -8.07
C GLU A 293 15.34 5.30 -7.70
N LYS A 294 14.26 5.38 -6.91
CA LYS A 294 13.68 6.66 -6.46
C LYS A 294 14.59 7.41 -5.49
N GLN A 295 15.31 6.70 -4.61
CA GLN A 295 16.12 7.33 -3.57
C GLN A 295 17.45 7.87 -4.07
N ALA A 296 17.96 7.47 -5.24
CA ALA A 296 19.30 7.90 -5.71
C ALA A 296 19.49 9.44 -5.70
N MET A 297 18.48 10.20 -6.13
CA MET A 297 18.52 11.67 -6.14
C MET A 297 18.35 12.27 -4.74
N ASN A 298 17.45 11.70 -3.93
CA ASN A 298 17.24 12.14 -2.55
C ASN A 298 18.48 11.89 -1.69
N ASN A 299 19.15 10.76 -1.88
CA ASN A 299 20.39 10.40 -1.19
C ASN A 299 21.48 11.42 -1.43
N PHE A 300 21.64 11.87 -2.67
CA PHE A 300 22.62 12.90 -3.01
C PHE A 300 22.26 14.26 -2.37
N ASN A 301 20.98 14.62 -2.34
CA ASN A 301 20.51 15.85 -1.70
C ASN A 301 20.69 15.81 -0.17
N THR A 302 20.31 14.71 0.48
CA THR A 302 20.53 14.48 1.91
C THR A 302 22.02 14.52 2.23
N PHE A 303 22.85 13.86 1.43
CA PHE A 303 24.32 13.93 1.57
C PHE A 303 24.84 15.38 1.50
N ARG A 304 24.42 16.16 0.49
CA ARG A 304 24.83 17.57 0.33
C ARG A 304 24.44 18.40 1.55
N GLN A 305 23.26 18.18 2.10
CA GLN A 305 22.80 18.93 3.27
C GLN A 305 23.51 18.50 4.55
N ILE A 306 23.78 17.21 4.73
CA ILE A 306 24.62 16.70 5.82
C ILE A 306 26.02 17.31 5.73
N LYS A 307 26.61 17.36 4.53
CA LYS A 307 27.88 18.05 4.27
C LYS A 307 27.81 19.51 4.73
N ASN A 308 26.79 20.25 4.31
CA ASN A 308 26.61 21.66 4.69
C ASN A 308 26.45 21.83 6.22
N TYR A 309 25.65 20.95 6.85
CA TYR A 309 25.45 20.96 8.30
C TYR A 309 26.76 20.74 9.04
N ILE A 310 27.53 19.72 8.65
CA ILE A 310 28.84 19.41 9.24
C ILE A 310 29.82 20.55 9.02
N GLN A 311 29.86 21.13 7.81
CA GLN A 311 30.71 22.28 7.51
C GLN A 311 30.37 23.49 8.39
N SER A 312 29.09 23.73 8.67
CA SER A 312 28.63 24.80 9.56
C SER A 312 28.82 24.51 11.06
N SER A 313 28.88 23.23 11.46
CA SER A 313 29.05 22.79 12.85
C SER A 313 30.49 22.96 13.36
N LYS A 314 30.71 23.24 14.65
CA LYS A 314 32.06 23.25 15.24
C LYS A 314 32.67 21.86 15.43
N THR A 315 31.86 20.83 15.66
CA THR A 315 32.29 19.45 15.93
C THR A 315 31.40 18.46 15.17
N ILE A 316 31.94 17.31 14.79
CA ILE A 316 31.14 16.22 14.20
C ILE A 316 30.70 15.31 15.34
N SER A 317 29.40 15.12 15.50
CA SER A 317 28.88 14.16 16.48
C SER A 317 29.09 12.72 16.00
N GLU A 318 29.26 11.78 16.92
CA GLU A 318 29.45 10.36 16.64
C GLU A 318 28.39 9.73 15.71
N PRO A 319 27.06 9.96 15.87
CA PRO A 319 26.06 9.46 14.91
C PRO A 319 26.23 10.01 13.49
N MET A 320 26.80 11.22 13.38
CA MET A 320 27.07 11.84 12.08
C MET A 320 28.34 11.27 11.45
N MET A 321 29.34 10.90 12.27
CA MET A 321 30.52 10.18 11.79
C MET A 321 30.15 8.79 11.26
N GLU A 322 29.29 8.03 11.94
CA GLU A 322 28.80 6.74 11.44
C GLU A 322 28.06 6.88 10.12
N LEU A 323 27.21 7.91 10.01
CA LEU A 323 26.47 8.18 8.78
C LEU A 323 27.42 8.53 7.62
N LEU A 324 28.50 9.28 7.88
CA LEU A 324 29.56 9.50 6.89
C LEU A 324 30.28 8.19 6.51
N VAL A 325 30.61 7.31 7.46
CA VAL A 325 31.23 6.01 7.18
C VAL A 325 30.34 5.19 6.23
N ASN A 326 29.04 5.11 6.52
CA ASN A 326 28.09 4.36 5.69
C ASN A 326 28.01 4.90 4.24
N TYR A 327 28.06 6.23 4.04
CA TYR A 327 28.14 6.80 2.69
C TYR A 327 29.43 6.45 1.93
N MET A 328 30.53 6.21 2.64
CA MET A 328 31.77 5.78 1.98
C MET A 328 31.79 4.30 1.65
N GLU A 329 31.14 3.46 2.46
CA GLU A 329 31.03 2.02 2.22
C GLU A 329 30.20 1.70 0.96
N ASN A 330 29.36 2.64 0.52
CA ASN A 330 28.59 2.55 -0.73
C ASN A 330 29.40 2.73 -2.04
N GLU A 331 30.75 2.72 -1.97
CA GLU A 331 31.72 2.78 -3.09
C GLU A 331 31.57 3.95 -4.11
N ASN A 332 30.62 4.86 -3.92
CA ASN A 332 30.46 6.02 -4.80
C ASN A 332 31.60 7.02 -4.57
N LYS A 333 32.55 7.07 -5.50
CA LYS A 333 33.73 7.96 -5.46
C LYS A 333 33.41 9.41 -5.09
N ALA A 334 32.29 9.96 -5.57
CA ALA A 334 31.91 11.34 -5.26
C ALA A 334 31.59 11.56 -3.77
N TYR A 335 30.97 10.58 -3.10
CA TYR A 335 30.75 10.64 -1.66
C TYR A 335 32.07 10.52 -0.91
N VAL A 336 32.91 9.55 -1.27
CA VAL A 336 34.18 9.30 -0.57
C VAL A 336 35.11 10.52 -0.63
N GLU A 337 35.25 11.15 -1.79
CA GLU A 337 36.07 12.37 -1.96
C GLU A 337 35.55 13.54 -1.11
N HIS A 338 34.23 13.78 -1.13
CA HIS A 338 33.64 14.87 -0.35
C HIS A 338 33.67 14.63 1.17
N ILE A 339 33.57 13.38 1.61
CA ILE A 339 33.67 13.02 3.02
C ILE A 339 35.10 13.21 3.50
N ALA A 340 36.08 12.73 2.74
CA ALA A 340 37.50 12.92 3.04
C ALA A 340 37.85 14.41 3.17
N GLU A 341 37.36 15.26 2.25
CA GLU A 341 37.50 16.72 2.31
C GLU A 341 36.97 17.32 3.63
N VAL A 342 35.79 16.89 4.07
CA VAL A 342 35.15 17.37 5.31
C VAL A 342 35.92 16.95 6.55
N LEU A 343 36.32 15.67 6.63
CA LEU A 343 37.06 15.12 7.77
C LEU A 343 38.41 15.81 7.95
N VAL A 344 39.08 16.10 6.85
CA VAL A 344 40.37 16.82 6.81
C VAL A 344 40.16 18.27 7.21
N THR A 345 39.21 18.97 6.61
CA THR A 345 38.93 20.38 6.97
C THR A 345 38.61 20.55 8.46
N LYS A 346 37.96 19.55 9.09
CA LYS A 346 37.56 19.56 10.51
C LYS A 346 38.60 18.98 11.48
N LYS A 347 39.73 18.44 10.99
CA LYS A 347 40.77 17.79 11.81
C LYS A 347 40.22 16.71 12.75
N VAL A 348 39.31 15.87 12.25
CA VAL A 348 38.67 14.81 13.02
C VAL A 348 39.70 13.71 13.31
N ARG A 349 39.79 13.27 14.57
CA ARG A 349 40.58 12.07 14.93
C ARG A 349 39.77 10.83 14.58
N VAL A 350 40.31 10.01 13.68
CA VAL A 350 39.69 8.78 13.20
C VAL A 350 40.13 7.63 14.13
N ASN A 351 39.19 6.98 14.79
CA ASN A 351 39.47 5.88 15.72
C ASN A 351 39.80 4.56 14.97
N ASP A 352 40.38 3.59 15.67
CA ASP A 352 40.78 2.30 15.08
C ASP A 352 39.62 1.47 14.52
N GLU A 353 38.39 1.71 14.98
CA GLU A 353 37.17 1.04 14.50
C GLU A 353 36.67 1.56 13.15
N GLN A 354 37.23 2.68 12.65
CA GLN A 354 36.84 3.31 11.37
C GLN A 354 37.78 2.88 10.23
N VAL A 355 37.95 1.57 10.07
CA VAL A 355 38.94 0.94 9.17
C VAL A 355 38.81 1.44 7.72
N GLY A 356 37.58 1.57 7.21
CA GLY A 356 37.33 2.06 5.84
C GLY A 356 37.80 3.51 5.59
N ILE A 357 37.66 4.41 6.58
CA ILE A 357 38.21 5.78 6.51
C ILE A 357 39.73 5.75 6.53
N LYS A 358 40.32 4.93 7.41
CA LYS A 358 41.77 4.80 7.52
C LYS A 358 42.40 4.24 6.24
N GLU A 359 41.80 3.24 5.62
CA GLU A 359 42.31 2.62 4.39
C GLU A 359 42.22 3.57 3.19
N TYR A 360 41.08 4.26 3.01
CA TYR A 360 40.93 5.24 1.94
C TYR A 360 41.89 6.43 2.08
N MET A 361 42.06 6.95 3.30
CA MET A 361 43.00 8.04 3.58
C MET A 361 44.47 7.65 3.40
N LYS A 362 44.83 6.39 3.70
CA LYS A 362 46.18 5.86 3.40
C LYS A 362 46.47 5.74 1.90
N GLY A 363 45.44 5.46 1.09
CA GLY A 363 45.55 5.38 -0.37
C GLY A 363 45.63 6.72 -1.11
N HIS A 364 45.25 7.83 -0.45
CA HIS A 364 45.19 9.18 -1.06
C HIS A 364 45.96 10.23 -0.24
N PRO A 365 47.30 10.18 -0.22
CA PRO A 365 48.15 11.02 0.64
C PRO A 365 48.10 12.53 0.33
N ALA A 366 47.44 12.94 -0.78
CA ALA A 366 47.26 14.34 -1.14
C ALA A 366 46.26 15.09 -0.23
N ILE A 367 45.45 14.37 0.56
CA ILE A 367 44.40 14.95 1.42
C ILE A 367 44.95 15.25 2.84
N GLY A 368 46.23 15.59 2.95
CA GLY A 368 47.02 15.53 4.19
C GLY A 368 46.33 16.01 5.48
N ILE A 369 46.32 15.14 6.50
CA ILE A 369 46.31 15.45 7.95
C ILE A 369 46.87 14.26 8.75
N CYS A 370 47.46 14.57 9.91
CA CYS A 370 48.08 13.66 10.87
C CYS A 370 47.18 12.48 11.28
N VAL A 371 47.71 11.27 11.09
CA VAL A 371 47.28 10.02 11.75
C VAL A 371 47.57 10.10 13.24
#